data_AF-A0A173L1M0-F1
#
_entry.id   AF-A0A173L1M0-F1
#
_cell.length_a   1.000
_cell.length_b   1.000
_cell.length_c   1.000
_cell.angle_alpha   90.00
_cell.angle_beta   90.00
_cell.angle_gamma   90.00
#
_symmetry.space_group_name_H-M   'P 1'
#
loop_
_entity.id
_entity.type
_entity.pdbx_description
1 polymer ?
#
loop_
_entity_poly.entity_id
_entity_poly.type
_entity_poly.pdbx_seq_one_letter_code
_entity_poly.pdbx_strand_id
1 'polypeptide(L)' 'MRDYDSVEYYQSREEKERALAAAALDPKIAAIHLDMAERYAAIIMRSALPRAANHGEP' A
#
# COMPACT_ATOMS: atom_id res chain seq x y z
N MET A 1 -2.11 -16.36 10.04
CA MET A 1 -2.41 -14.98 10.48
C MET A 1 -3.01 -14.28 9.27
N ARG A 2 -4.22 -13.74 9.43
CA ARG A 2 -5.23 -13.57 8.37
C ARG A 2 -4.89 -12.36 7.48
N ASP A 3 -5.08 -12.50 6.17
CA ASP A 3 -4.85 -11.44 5.18
C ASP A 3 -5.57 -10.11 5.50
N TYR A 4 -6.64 -10.15 6.32
CA TYR A 4 -7.34 -8.95 6.83
C TYR A 4 -6.46 -8.03 7.70
N ASP A 5 -5.59 -8.58 8.56
CA ASP A 5 -4.69 -7.76 9.38
C ASP A 5 -3.66 -7.02 8.50
N SER A 6 -3.45 -7.50 7.26
CA SER A 6 -2.49 -6.90 6.33
C SER A 6 -3.06 -5.71 5.57
N VAL A 7 -4.33 -5.75 5.13
CA VAL A 7 -4.92 -4.67 4.34
C VAL A 7 -5.12 -3.40 5.17
N GLU A 8 -5.73 -3.51 6.35
CA GLU A 8 -5.91 -2.36 7.25
C GLU A 8 -4.57 -1.78 7.71
N TYR A 9 -3.58 -2.65 7.97
CA TYR A 9 -2.22 -2.21 8.28
C TYR A 9 -1.65 -1.37 7.13
N TYR A 10 -1.66 -1.88 5.90
CA TYR A 10 -1.10 -1.14 4.76
C TYR A 10 -1.88 0.12 4.42
N GLN A 11 -3.20 0.15 4.64
CA GLN A 11 -4.02 1.37 4.52
C GLN A 11 -3.56 2.44 5.52
N SER A 12 -3.43 2.08 6.80
CA SER A 12 -2.97 3.04 7.82
C SER A 12 -1.55 3.57 7.54
N ARG A 13 -0.69 2.73 6.94
CA ARG A 13 0.66 3.12 6.51
C ARG A 13 0.61 4.08 5.33
N GLU A 14 -0.20 3.79 4.31
CA GLU A 14 -0.39 4.64 3.14
C GLU A 14 -0.85 6.05 3.53
N GLU A 15 -1.89 6.15 4.36
CA GLU A 15 -2.42 7.43 4.84
C GLU A 15 -1.37 8.22 5.63
N LYS A 16 -0.62 7.52 6.50
CA LYS A 16 0.45 8.13 7.29
C LYS A 16 1.57 8.69 6.41
N GLU A 17 2.02 7.94 5.41
CA GLU A 17 3.07 8.42 4.49
C GLU A 17 2.57 9.63 3.67
N ARG A 18 1.30 9.67 3.25
CA ARG A 18 0.73 10.88 2.60
C ARG A 18 0.70 12.09 3.53
N ALA A 19 0.31 11.90 4.79
CA ALA A 19 0.33 12.97 5.78
C ALA A 19 1.76 13.50 6.02
N LEU A 20 2.76 12.60 6.07
CA LEU A 20 4.17 12.98 6.19
C LEU A 20 4.66 13.73 4.95
N ALA A 21 4.28 13.29 3.75
CA ALA A 21 4.61 14.00 2.50
C ALA A 21 4.04 15.43 2.49
N ALA A 22 2.79 15.60 2.93
CA ALA A 22 2.13 16.91 3.00
C ALA A 22 2.77 17.84 4.05
N ALA A 23 3.33 17.29 5.13
CA ALA A 23 3.99 18.05 6.19
C ALA A 23 5.49 18.31 5.92
N ALA A 24 6.09 17.63 4.95
CA ALA A 24 7.52 17.74 4.66
C ALA A 24 7.88 19.09 4.02
N LEU A 25 8.85 19.78 4.60
CA LEU A 25 9.37 21.06 4.07
C LEU A 25 10.36 20.87 2.92
N ASP A 26 11.08 19.75 2.89
CA ASP A 26 12.00 19.41 1.82
C ASP A 26 11.25 18.62 0.72
N PRO A 27 11.19 19.13 -0.53
CA PRO A 27 10.54 18.45 -1.63
C PRO A 27 11.09 17.04 -1.91
N LYS A 28 12.37 16.78 -1.64
CA LYS A 28 12.96 15.44 -1.82
C LYS A 28 12.44 14.46 -0.77
N ILE A 29 12.26 14.91 0.46
CA ILE A 29 11.69 14.09 1.54
C ILE A 29 10.21 13.85 1.26
N ALA A 30 9.46 14.86 0.80
CA ALA A 30 8.08 14.70 0.37
C ALA A 30 7.94 13.63 -0.74
N ALA A 31 8.83 13.65 -1.74
CA ALA A 31 8.84 12.66 -2.81
C ALA A 31 9.10 11.22 -2.31
N ILE A 32 9.98 11.04 -1.32
CA ILE A 32 10.24 9.73 -0.71
C ILE A 32 8.98 9.19 -0.01
N HIS A 33 8.30 10.04 0.76
CA HIS A 33 7.05 9.65 1.43
C HIS A 33 5.93 9.33 0.42
N LEU A 34 5.85 10.06 -0.70
CA LEU A 34 4.89 9.75 -1.77
C LEU A 34 5.18 8.39 -2.44
N ASP A 35 6.45 8.09 -2.77
CA ASP A 35 6.84 6.78 -3.32
C ASP A 35 6.48 5.64 -2.34
N MET A 36 6.70 5.85 -1.03
CA MET A 36 6.30 4.86 -0.02
C MET A 36 4.78 4.67 0.06
N ALA A 37 3.99 5.75 0.00
CA ALA A 37 2.53 5.67 -0.04
C ALA A 37 2.04 4.89 -1.27
N GLU A 38 2.62 5.13 -2.44
CA GLU A 38 2.27 4.43 -3.68
C GLU A 38 2.56 2.93 -3.60
N ARG A 39 3.69 2.53 -2.98
CA ARG A 39 4.01 1.12 -2.75
C ARG A 39 2.98 0.44 -1.85
N TYR A 40 2.54 1.10 -0.78
CA TYR A 40 1.49 0.55 0.08
C TYR A 40 0.15 0.47 -0.64
N ALA A 41 -0.22 1.47 -1.44
CA ALA A 41 -1.41 1.43 -2.28
C ALA A 41 -1.39 0.25 -3.26
N ALA A 42 -0.25 -0.04 -3.89
CA ALA A 42 -0.10 -1.18 -4.78
C ALA A 42 -0.26 -2.53 -4.06
N ILE A 43 0.25 -2.65 -2.82
CA ILE A 43 0.06 -3.85 -1.99
C ILE A 43 -1.42 -4.04 -1.67
N ILE A 44 -2.12 -3.00 -1.22
CA ILE A 44 -3.56 -3.02 -0.93
C ILE A 44 -4.35 -3.47 -2.16
N MET A 45 -4.07 -2.86 -3.32
CA MET A 45 -4.73 -3.19 -4.59
C MET A 45 -4.51 -4.66 -4.96
N ARG A 46 -3.28 -5.18 -4.83
CA ARG A 46 -2.97 -6.58 -5.12
C ARG A 46 -3.65 -7.54 -4.15
N SER A 47 -3.80 -7.17 -2.88
CA SER A 47 -4.51 -7.97 -1.88
C SER A 47 -6.03 -7.95 -2.08
N ALA A 48 -6.59 -6.89 -2.67
CA ALA A 48 -8.00 -6.76 -2.98
C ALA A 48 -8.41 -7.48 -4.27
N LEU A 49 -7.46 -7.75 -5.17
CA LEU A 49 -7.72 -8.56 -6.35
C LEU A 49 -7.90 -10.03 -5.93
N PRO A 50 -8.99 -10.71 -6.35
CA PRO A 50 -9.08 -12.15 -6.17
C PRO A 50 -7.86 -12.79 -6.84
N ARG A 51 -7.16 -13.71 -6.16
CA ARG A 51 -6.14 -14.54 -6.80
C ARG A 51 -6.81 -15.11 -8.05
N ALA A 52 -6.34 -14.71 -9.23
CA ALA A 52 -6.90 -15.17 -10.48
C ALA A 52 -7.03 -16.70 -10.39
N ALA A 53 -8.27 -17.18 -10.44
CA ALA A 53 -8.58 -18.60 -10.42
C ALA A 53 -7.91 -19.23 -11.64
N ASN A 54 -6.79 -19.91 -11.41
CA ASN A 54 -6.04 -20.72 -12.36
C ASN A 54 -5.16 -21.66 -11.51
N HIS A 55 -5.17 -22.98 -11.66
CA HIS A 55 -5.44 -23.77 -12.85
C HIS A 55 -6.29 -24.99 -12.51
N GLY A 56 -7.17 -25.38 -13.44
CA GLY A 56 -7.70 -26.72 -13.48
C GLY A 56 -6.55 -27.70 -13.63
N GLU A 57 -6.47 -28.66 -12.72
CA GLU A 57 -5.75 -29.91 -12.98
C GLU A 57 -6.78 -30.93 -13.49
N PRO A 58 -6.48 -31.64 -14.59
CA PRO A 58 -7.27 -32.79 -15.03
C PRO A 58 -7.20 -33.95 -14.04
#